data_AF-A0A8B4TQ09-F1
#
_entry.id   AF-A0A8B4TQ09-F1
#
_cell.length_a   1.000
_cell.length_b   1.000
_cell.length_c   1.000
_cell.angle_alpha   90.00
_cell.angle_beta   90.00
_cell.angle_gamma   90.00
#
_symmetry.space_group_name_H-M   'P 1'
#
loop_
_entity.id
_entity.type
_entity.pdbx_description
1 polymer ?
#
loop_
_entity_poly.entity_id
_entity_poly.type
_entity_poly.pdbx_seq_one_letter_code
_entity_poly.pdbx_strand_id
1 'polypeptide(L)'
;MKRELAIEFSRVTEAAALAGYKWLGRGDKNTADGAAVNAMRIMLNLVNIDGTIVIGEGEIDEAPMLYIGEKVGTGKGDAVDIAVDPIEGTRMTAMGQANALAVMAVGDKGCFLNAPDMYMEKLIVGPGAKGAIDLNLPLEENLHNIARALNKPLAELTVTVLAKPRHDAVIAQLQQLGVRVFAIPDGDVAASILTCMPDSEVDVLYGIGGAPEGVVSAAVIRALDGDMQGRLLARHHVKGDSEENRRIGENELARCKTMGIEAGKVLRLDEMARSDNVVFSATGITKGDLLDGITRKGNMATTETLLIRGKSRTIRRIQSIHYLDRKDPDIQQHIL
;
A
#
# COMPACT_ATOMS: atom_id res chain seq x y z
N MET A 1 -10.94 -5.45 17.37
CA MET A 1 -11.01 -4.00 17.03
C MET A 1 -12.44 -3.46 17.04
N LYS A 2 -12.67 -2.34 17.74
CA LYS A 2 -13.97 -1.65 17.76
C LYS A 2 -14.29 -0.94 16.44
N ARG A 3 -15.54 -1.08 15.95
CA ARG A 3 -16.03 -0.42 14.71
C ARG A 3 -15.83 1.09 14.73
N GLU A 4 -15.95 1.71 15.89
CA GLU A 4 -15.88 3.16 16.10
C GLU A 4 -14.52 3.74 15.72
N LEU A 5 -13.44 2.95 15.75
CA LEU A 5 -12.10 3.42 15.40
C LEU A 5 -11.92 3.67 13.89
N ALA A 6 -12.82 3.17 13.04
CA ALA A 6 -12.66 3.30 11.59
C ALA A 6 -12.65 4.77 11.13
N ILE A 7 -13.47 5.63 11.75
CA ILE A 7 -13.46 7.08 11.44
C ILE A 7 -12.23 7.79 12.01
N GLU A 8 -11.63 7.26 13.09
CA GLU A 8 -10.38 7.80 13.61
C GLU A 8 -9.22 7.52 12.65
N PHE A 9 -9.18 6.33 12.04
CA PHE A 9 -8.16 5.99 11.05
C PHE A 9 -8.28 6.79 9.75
N SER A 10 -9.48 7.20 9.33
CA SER A 10 -9.60 8.13 8.21
C SER A 10 -8.96 9.48 8.51
N ARG A 11 -9.08 9.97 9.75
CA ARG A 11 -8.46 11.24 10.17
C ARG A 11 -6.93 11.15 10.21
N VAL A 12 -6.38 9.97 10.47
CA VAL A 12 -4.92 9.71 10.44
C VAL A 12 -4.38 9.89 9.02
N THR A 13 -4.97 9.23 8.02
CA THR A 13 -4.54 9.38 6.62
C THR A 13 -4.87 10.77 6.05
N GLU A 14 -5.96 11.40 6.48
CA GLU A 14 -6.26 12.80 6.12
C GLU A 14 -5.18 13.77 6.60
N ALA A 15 -4.71 13.63 7.84
CA ALA A 15 -3.65 14.49 8.37
C ALA A 15 -2.32 14.27 7.65
N ALA A 16 -1.96 13.00 7.40
CA ALA A 16 -0.76 12.64 6.65
C ALA A 16 -0.81 13.21 5.22
N ALA A 17 -1.93 13.05 4.52
CA ALA A 17 -2.10 13.57 3.16
C ALA A 17 -2.02 15.10 3.11
N LEU A 18 -2.67 15.80 4.06
CA LEU A 18 -2.60 17.26 4.15
C LEU A 18 -1.17 17.76 4.41
N ALA A 19 -0.40 17.05 5.24
CA ALA A 19 0.99 17.40 5.51
C ALA A 19 1.89 17.15 4.29
N GLY A 20 1.72 16.00 3.61
CA GLY A 20 2.42 15.70 2.36
C GLY A 20 2.10 16.70 1.24
N TYR A 21 0.83 17.11 1.12
CA TYR A 21 0.37 18.08 0.12
C TYR A 21 1.07 19.44 0.22
N LYS A 22 1.48 19.88 1.41
CA LYS A 22 2.26 21.13 1.59
C LYS A 22 3.56 21.12 0.77
N TRP A 23 4.10 19.94 0.49
CA TRP A 23 5.34 19.70 -0.23
C TRP A 23 5.13 19.27 -1.69
N LEU A 24 3.89 19.26 -2.17
CA LEU A 24 3.55 18.92 -3.54
C LEU A 24 4.32 19.81 -4.54
N GLY A 25 5.05 19.18 -5.47
CA GLY A 25 5.77 19.87 -6.53
C GLY A 25 7.01 20.64 -6.08
N ARG A 26 7.50 20.42 -4.85
CA ARG A 26 8.66 21.14 -4.29
C ARG A 26 10.02 20.46 -4.52
N GLY A 27 10.05 19.33 -5.21
CA GLY A 27 11.29 18.62 -5.55
C GLY A 27 11.98 17.92 -4.38
N ASP A 28 11.39 17.95 -3.18
CA ASP A 28 11.97 17.33 -1.98
C ASP A 28 11.07 16.21 -1.46
N LYS A 29 11.37 14.98 -1.90
CA LYS A 29 10.62 13.79 -1.51
C LYS A 29 10.78 13.46 -0.02
N ASN A 30 11.95 13.70 0.56
CA ASN A 30 12.25 13.29 1.94
C ASN A 30 11.53 14.22 2.93
N THR A 31 11.50 15.51 2.63
CA THR A 31 10.76 16.46 3.49
C THR A 31 9.25 16.29 3.36
N ALA A 32 8.75 15.96 2.16
CA ALA A 32 7.34 15.60 1.98
C ALA A 32 6.96 14.40 2.84
N ASP A 33 7.77 13.34 2.76
CA ASP A 33 7.57 12.09 3.49
C ASP A 33 7.65 12.29 5.01
N GLY A 34 8.71 12.96 5.48
CA GLY A 34 8.86 13.30 6.88
C GLY A 34 7.68 14.10 7.43
N ALA A 35 7.10 15.03 6.66
CA ALA A 35 5.91 15.77 7.09
C ALA A 35 4.69 14.85 7.27
N ALA A 36 4.47 13.90 6.36
CA ALA A 36 3.39 12.93 6.45
C ALA A 36 3.60 11.94 7.60
N VAL A 37 4.82 11.41 7.78
CA VAL A 37 5.22 10.55 8.90
C VAL A 37 4.87 11.22 10.24
N ASN A 38 5.29 12.47 10.42
CA ASN A 38 5.01 13.23 11.65
C ASN A 38 3.50 13.37 11.90
N ALA A 39 2.75 13.85 10.91
CA ALA A 39 1.31 14.06 11.05
C ALA A 39 0.54 12.76 11.31
N MET A 40 0.92 11.68 10.61
CA MET A 40 0.36 10.35 10.81
C MET A 40 0.59 9.86 12.24
N ARG A 41 1.84 9.95 12.73
CA ARG A 41 2.23 9.53 14.08
C ARG A 41 1.52 10.33 15.18
N ILE A 42 1.42 11.65 15.03
CA ILE A 42 0.69 12.51 15.97
C ILE A 42 -0.76 12.05 16.05
N MET A 43 -1.43 11.88 14.92
CA MET A 43 -2.83 11.44 14.90
C MET A 43 -3.01 10.05 15.48
N LEU A 44 -2.13 9.09 15.17
CA LEU A 44 -2.17 7.75 15.75
C LEU A 44 -2.11 7.78 17.28
N ASN A 45 -1.26 8.63 17.85
CA ASN A 45 -1.08 8.75 19.30
C ASN A 45 -2.28 9.36 20.04
N LEU A 46 -3.26 9.91 19.32
CA LEU A 46 -4.53 10.35 19.90
C LEU A 46 -5.60 9.25 19.91
N VAL A 47 -5.37 8.14 19.20
CA VAL A 47 -6.36 7.05 19.06
C VAL A 47 -6.30 6.11 20.27
N ASN A 48 -7.46 5.65 20.74
CA ASN A 48 -7.58 4.64 21.80
C ASN A 48 -7.29 3.23 21.28
N ILE A 49 -6.00 2.96 21.00
CA ILE A 49 -5.44 1.64 20.69
C ILE A 49 -4.12 1.40 21.45
N ASP A 50 -3.77 0.12 21.63
CA ASP A 50 -2.42 -0.34 21.94
C ASP A 50 -1.75 -0.82 20.64
N GLY A 51 -1.36 0.13 19.80
CA GLY A 51 -0.84 -0.12 18.45
C GLY A 51 0.62 -0.51 18.45
N THR A 52 0.99 -1.36 17.48
CA THR A 52 2.38 -1.69 17.17
C THR A 52 2.59 -1.52 15.67
N ILE A 53 3.57 -0.72 15.27
CA ILE A 53 3.97 -0.62 13.87
C ILE A 53 4.67 -1.93 13.48
N VAL A 54 4.13 -2.65 12.51
CA VAL A 54 4.73 -3.90 11.99
C VAL A 54 5.26 -3.74 10.57
N ILE A 55 4.76 -2.73 9.86
CA ILE A 55 5.25 -2.24 8.58
C ILE A 55 5.27 -0.70 8.66
N GLY A 56 6.41 -0.08 8.39
CA GLY A 56 6.57 1.37 8.44
C GLY A 56 7.86 1.83 7.78
N GLU A 57 8.41 2.96 8.22
CA GLU A 57 9.51 3.69 7.55
C GLU A 57 10.86 2.93 7.53
N GLY A 58 11.01 1.92 8.39
CA GLY A 58 12.23 1.14 8.48
C GLY A 58 12.46 0.56 9.87
N GLU A 59 13.67 0.07 10.10
CA GLU A 59 14.11 -0.37 11.43
C GLU A 59 14.40 0.84 12.35
N ILE A 60 14.43 0.62 13.66
CA ILE A 60 14.65 1.70 14.65
C ILE A 60 15.95 2.49 14.43
N ASP A 61 16.98 1.84 13.90
CA ASP A 61 18.28 2.46 13.62
C ASP A 61 18.26 3.31 12.34
N GLU A 62 17.26 3.11 11.47
CA GLU A 62 17.14 3.73 10.15
C GLU A 62 16.01 4.76 10.08
N ALA A 63 14.98 4.61 10.92
CA ALA A 63 13.78 5.45 10.95
C ALA A 63 13.53 6.01 12.37
N PRO A 64 13.54 7.34 12.55
CA PRO A 64 13.32 7.95 13.87
C PRO A 64 11.84 7.90 14.33
N MET A 65 10.91 7.63 13.41
CA MET A 65 9.47 7.60 13.63
C MET A 65 8.82 6.56 12.74
N LEU A 66 7.72 5.98 13.22
CA LEU A 66 6.99 4.90 12.56
C LEU A 66 7.91 3.72 12.18
N TYR A 67 8.90 3.44 13.02
CA TYR A 67 9.81 2.31 12.84
C TYR A 67 9.14 1.00 13.25
N ILE A 68 9.62 -0.12 12.70
CA ILE A 68 9.12 -1.46 13.00
C ILE A 68 9.29 -1.75 14.50
N GLY A 69 8.19 -2.06 15.17
CA GLY A 69 8.12 -2.28 16.62
C GLY A 69 7.73 -1.05 17.43
N GLU A 70 7.57 0.13 16.83
CA GLU A 70 7.14 1.33 17.54
C GLU A 70 5.74 1.13 18.16
N LYS A 71 5.59 1.56 19.42
CA LYS A 71 4.30 1.62 20.11
C LYS A 71 3.61 2.95 19.82
N VAL A 72 2.38 2.89 19.31
CA VAL A 72 1.56 4.06 18.98
C VAL A 72 0.16 3.94 19.55
N GLY A 73 -0.52 5.08 19.69
CA GLY A 73 -1.81 5.17 20.36
C GLY A 73 -1.68 5.49 21.84
N THR A 74 -2.82 5.71 22.50
CA THR A 74 -2.87 6.07 23.92
C THR A 74 -2.54 4.90 24.87
N GLY A 75 -2.35 3.69 24.33
CA GLY A 75 -2.18 2.45 25.10
C GLY A 75 -3.47 1.89 25.69
N LYS A 76 -4.61 2.54 25.44
CA LYS A 76 -5.95 2.05 25.82
C LYS A 76 -6.55 1.30 24.65
N GLY A 77 -7.44 0.33 24.90
CA GLY A 77 -8.17 -0.36 23.83
C GLY A 77 -7.49 -1.66 23.39
N ASP A 78 -7.77 -2.08 22.17
CA ASP A 78 -7.31 -3.37 21.66
C ASP A 78 -5.82 -3.30 21.26
N ALA A 79 -5.09 -4.40 21.48
CA ALA A 79 -3.77 -4.58 20.91
C ALA A 79 -3.88 -4.87 19.40
N VAL A 80 -3.27 -4.01 18.59
CA VAL A 80 -3.41 -4.05 17.13
C VAL A 80 -2.05 -3.94 16.44
N ASP A 81 -1.95 -4.57 15.27
CA ASP A 81 -0.84 -4.38 14.35
C ASP A 81 -1.21 -3.31 13.33
N ILE A 82 -0.25 -2.47 12.99
CA ILE A 82 -0.43 -1.35 12.08
C ILE A 82 0.63 -1.41 10.99
N ALA A 83 0.18 -1.35 9.75
CA ALA A 83 1.02 -1.13 8.57
C ALA A 83 0.76 0.29 8.06
N VAL A 84 1.82 1.07 7.85
CA VAL A 84 1.73 2.44 7.35
C VAL A 84 2.58 2.63 6.11
N ASP A 85 2.09 3.47 5.21
CA ASP A 85 2.83 4.08 4.12
C ASP A 85 2.38 5.56 4.07
N PRO A 86 3.06 6.46 4.81
CA PRO A 86 2.63 7.85 4.98
C PRO A 86 2.50 8.62 3.67
N ILE A 87 3.37 8.34 2.68
CA ILE A 87 3.20 8.76 1.29
C ILE A 87 3.58 7.62 0.36
N GLU A 88 2.56 6.93 -0.13
CA GLU A 88 2.72 6.11 -1.32
C GLU A 88 2.93 7.07 -2.51
N GLY A 89 4.13 6.98 -3.12
CA GLY A 89 4.54 7.87 -4.20
C GLY A 89 5.24 9.15 -3.75
N THR A 90 6.20 9.10 -2.82
CA THR A 90 7.03 10.26 -2.41
C THR A 90 7.63 11.03 -3.59
N ARG A 91 8.14 10.31 -4.61
CA ARG A 91 8.63 10.92 -5.86
C ARG A 91 7.51 11.64 -6.63
N MET A 92 6.32 11.04 -6.70
CA MET A 92 5.16 11.63 -7.37
C MET A 92 4.74 12.93 -6.67
N THR A 93 4.69 12.93 -5.33
CA THR A 93 4.45 14.14 -4.53
C THR A 93 5.50 15.20 -4.78
N ALA A 94 6.79 14.87 -4.71
CA ALA A 94 7.87 15.83 -4.95
C ALA A 94 7.80 16.46 -6.35
N MET A 95 7.37 15.69 -7.35
CA MET A 95 7.29 16.14 -8.75
C MET A 95 5.93 16.72 -9.15
N GLY A 96 4.93 16.76 -8.26
CA GLY A 96 3.60 17.27 -8.61
C GLY A 96 2.80 16.33 -9.53
N GLN A 97 3.07 15.03 -9.47
CA GLN A 97 2.46 14.02 -10.34
C GLN A 97 1.21 13.39 -9.72
N ALA A 98 0.39 12.78 -10.56
CA ALA A 98 -0.84 12.07 -10.17
C ALA A 98 -0.56 10.86 -9.25
N ASN A 99 -1.64 10.31 -8.67
CA ASN A 99 -1.67 9.04 -7.94
C ASN A 99 -0.92 8.96 -6.60
N ALA A 100 -0.47 10.07 -5.99
CA ALA A 100 0.10 10.04 -4.65
C ALA A 100 -1.00 10.00 -3.57
N LEU A 101 -0.80 9.20 -2.52
CA LEU A 101 -1.76 9.01 -1.43
C LEU A 101 -1.08 8.66 -0.10
N ALA A 102 -1.75 8.91 1.02
CA ALA A 102 -1.34 8.42 2.33
C ALA A 102 -2.15 7.17 2.69
N VAL A 103 -1.50 6.11 3.19
CA VAL A 103 -2.13 4.80 3.38
C VAL A 103 -1.83 4.21 4.76
N MET A 104 -2.81 3.51 5.32
CA MET A 104 -2.60 2.64 6.46
C MET A 104 -3.54 1.43 6.46
N ALA A 105 -3.09 0.34 7.07
CA ALA A 105 -3.91 -0.81 7.44
C ALA A 105 -3.74 -1.14 8.91
N VAL A 106 -4.83 -1.51 9.58
CA VAL A 106 -4.86 -1.91 10.99
C VAL A 106 -5.54 -3.27 11.07
N GLY A 107 -4.92 -4.20 11.78
CA GLY A 107 -5.44 -5.55 12.02
C GLY A 107 -5.32 -5.95 13.49
N ASP A 108 -5.88 -7.11 13.83
CA ASP A 108 -5.61 -7.70 15.15
C ASP A 108 -4.09 -7.98 15.32
N LYS A 109 -3.60 -8.04 16.55
CA LYS A 109 -2.20 -8.40 16.80
C LYS A 109 -1.83 -9.73 16.14
N GLY A 110 -0.72 -9.77 15.41
CA GLY A 110 -0.26 -10.89 14.60
C GLY A 110 -0.94 -11.02 13.23
N CYS A 111 -1.77 -10.05 12.82
CA CYS A 111 -2.54 -10.13 11.58
C CYS A 111 -1.69 -9.94 10.33
N PHE A 112 -0.60 -9.18 10.39
CA PHE A 112 0.21 -8.89 9.21
C PHE A 112 1.50 -9.71 9.20
N LEU A 113 1.97 -10.06 8.00
CA LEU A 113 3.31 -10.60 7.83
C LEU A 113 4.32 -9.51 8.16
N ASN A 114 5.22 -9.81 9.09
CA ASN A 114 6.38 -8.96 9.37
C ASN A 114 7.40 -9.22 8.26
N ALA A 115 7.29 -8.52 7.14
CA ALA A 115 8.23 -8.64 6.03
C ALA A 115 9.39 -7.66 6.21
N PRO A 116 10.64 -8.04 5.87
CA PRO A 116 11.73 -7.07 5.79
C PRO A 116 11.51 -6.11 4.62
N ASP A 117 12.15 -4.95 4.67
CA ASP A 117 12.19 -4.01 3.56
C ASP A 117 13.03 -4.59 2.41
N MET A 118 12.34 -5.24 1.46
CA MET A 118 12.91 -5.91 0.29
C MET A 118 11.89 -5.93 -0.86
N TYR A 119 12.23 -6.55 -1.99
CA TYR A 119 11.28 -6.71 -3.10
C TYR A 119 10.34 -7.91 -2.92
N MET A 120 9.15 -7.79 -3.49
CA MET A 120 8.14 -8.85 -3.60
C MET A 120 7.57 -8.87 -5.02
N GLU A 121 7.62 -10.02 -5.68
CA GLU A 121 6.79 -10.33 -6.85
C GLU A 121 5.34 -10.51 -6.37
N LYS A 122 4.40 -9.83 -7.03
CA LYS A 122 2.98 -9.75 -6.64
C LYS A 122 2.13 -10.21 -7.81
N LEU A 123 1.13 -11.04 -7.53
CA LEU A 123 0.03 -11.36 -8.43
C LEU A 123 -1.28 -11.15 -7.66
N ILE A 124 -2.07 -10.18 -8.10
CA ILE A 124 -3.26 -9.71 -7.37
C ILE A 124 -4.44 -9.66 -8.33
N VAL A 125 -5.60 -10.15 -7.85
CA VAL A 125 -6.86 -10.14 -8.59
C VAL A 125 -8.03 -9.78 -7.67
N GLY A 126 -9.11 -9.30 -8.29
CA GLY A 126 -10.37 -9.05 -7.61
C GLY A 126 -11.18 -10.30 -7.27
N PRO A 127 -12.34 -10.15 -6.63
CA PRO A 127 -13.17 -11.27 -6.15
C PRO A 127 -13.61 -12.23 -7.25
N GLY A 128 -13.82 -11.73 -8.48
CA GLY A 128 -14.26 -12.55 -9.61
C GLY A 128 -13.25 -13.60 -10.07
N ALA A 129 -11.96 -13.46 -9.71
CA ALA A 129 -10.90 -14.40 -10.04
C ALA A 129 -10.22 -14.99 -8.80
N LYS A 130 -10.84 -14.87 -7.62
CA LYS A 130 -10.30 -15.43 -6.39
C LYS A 130 -10.12 -16.94 -6.50
N GLY A 131 -8.93 -17.43 -6.13
CA GLY A 131 -8.56 -18.85 -6.24
C GLY A 131 -8.13 -19.29 -7.64
N ALA A 132 -8.05 -18.39 -8.63
CA ALA A 132 -7.63 -18.71 -10.00
C ALA A 132 -6.14 -18.45 -10.27
N ILE A 133 -5.36 -18.07 -9.25
CA ILE A 133 -3.96 -17.65 -9.38
C ILE A 133 -2.98 -18.60 -8.68
N ASP A 134 -1.79 -18.78 -9.27
CA ASP A 134 -0.64 -19.50 -8.71
C ASP A 134 0.69 -18.96 -9.30
N LEU A 135 1.49 -18.29 -8.48
CA LEU A 135 2.83 -17.78 -8.84
C LEU A 135 3.85 -18.88 -9.17
N ASN A 136 3.56 -20.15 -8.89
CA ASN A 136 4.38 -21.27 -9.35
C ASN A 136 4.10 -21.66 -10.80
N LEU A 137 2.97 -21.23 -11.36
CA LEU A 137 2.64 -21.42 -12.77
C LEU A 137 3.23 -20.29 -13.62
N PRO A 138 3.49 -20.54 -14.92
CA PRO A 138 3.83 -19.48 -15.86
C PRO A 138 2.79 -18.34 -15.86
N LEU A 139 3.24 -17.11 -16.11
CA LEU A 139 2.36 -15.93 -16.15
C LEU A 139 1.24 -16.09 -17.18
N GLU A 140 1.55 -16.61 -18.37
CA GLU A 140 0.56 -16.86 -19.43
C GLU A 140 -0.58 -17.78 -18.95
N GLU A 141 -0.26 -18.84 -18.22
CA GLU A 141 -1.24 -19.77 -17.68
C GLU A 141 -2.14 -19.09 -16.64
N ASN A 142 -1.56 -18.26 -15.76
CA ASN A 142 -2.31 -17.45 -14.83
C ASN A 142 -3.31 -16.54 -15.55
N LEU A 143 -2.89 -15.82 -16.60
CA LEU A 143 -3.77 -14.91 -17.33
C LEU A 143 -4.93 -15.63 -18.01
N HIS A 144 -4.68 -16.83 -18.57
CA HIS A 144 -5.75 -17.67 -19.11
C HIS A 144 -6.73 -18.16 -18.02
N ASN A 145 -6.22 -18.53 -16.85
CA ASN A 145 -7.06 -18.95 -15.72
C ASN A 145 -7.92 -17.80 -15.20
N ILE A 146 -7.33 -16.60 -15.07
CA ILE A 146 -8.02 -15.38 -14.66
C ILE A 146 -9.09 -15.00 -15.69
N ALA A 147 -8.75 -14.96 -16.98
CA ALA A 147 -9.69 -14.64 -18.05
C ALA A 147 -10.90 -15.61 -18.06
N ARG A 148 -10.65 -16.91 -17.84
CA ARG A 148 -11.71 -17.92 -17.69
C ARG A 148 -12.59 -17.65 -16.47
N ALA A 149 -11.99 -17.33 -15.32
CA ALA A 149 -12.73 -17.03 -14.10
C ALA A 149 -13.61 -15.77 -14.24
N LEU A 150 -13.11 -14.75 -14.93
CA LEU A 150 -13.84 -13.51 -15.22
C LEU A 150 -14.83 -13.63 -16.39
N ASN A 151 -14.87 -14.77 -17.08
CA ASN A 151 -15.64 -14.98 -18.31
C ASN A 151 -15.39 -13.88 -19.36
N LYS A 152 -14.11 -13.55 -19.57
CA LYS A 152 -13.65 -12.55 -20.55
C LYS A 152 -12.65 -13.18 -21.52
N PRO A 153 -12.58 -12.73 -22.79
CA PRO A 153 -11.49 -13.09 -23.67
C PRO A 153 -10.17 -12.50 -23.17
N LEU A 154 -9.05 -13.18 -23.41
CA LEU A 154 -7.73 -12.74 -22.94
C LEU A 154 -7.39 -11.31 -23.40
N ALA A 155 -7.79 -10.94 -24.63
CA ALA A 155 -7.53 -9.62 -25.20
C ALA A 155 -8.26 -8.45 -24.48
N GLU A 156 -9.30 -8.75 -23.69
CA GLU A 156 -10.01 -7.76 -22.87
C GLU A 156 -9.46 -7.67 -21.45
N LEU A 157 -8.57 -8.59 -21.05
CA LEU A 157 -7.95 -8.57 -19.74
C LEU A 157 -6.97 -7.39 -19.65
N THR A 158 -7.07 -6.61 -18.57
CA THR A 158 -6.16 -5.49 -18.30
C THR A 158 -5.25 -5.79 -17.13
N VAL A 159 -3.94 -5.79 -17.39
CA VAL A 159 -2.89 -6.01 -16.39
C VAL A 159 -2.20 -4.68 -16.08
N THR A 160 -2.20 -4.28 -14.82
CA THR A 160 -1.36 -3.17 -14.34
C THR A 160 -0.03 -3.66 -13.80
N VAL A 161 1.04 -2.92 -14.08
CA VAL A 161 2.43 -3.27 -13.76
C VAL A 161 3.25 -2.00 -13.57
N LEU A 162 4.22 -2.00 -12.67
CA LEU A 162 5.13 -0.86 -12.51
C LEU A 162 6.02 -0.69 -13.76
N ALA A 163 6.05 0.50 -14.35
CA ALA A 163 6.91 0.89 -15.46
C ALA A 163 8.36 1.09 -14.98
N LYS A 164 9.08 -0.01 -14.80
CA LYS A 164 10.47 -0.04 -14.32
C LYS A 164 11.30 -0.95 -15.23
N PRO A 165 12.61 -0.71 -15.42
CA PRO A 165 13.46 -1.54 -16.30
C PRO A 165 13.41 -3.05 -16.01
N ARG A 166 13.22 -3.42 -14.73
CA ARG A 166 13.04 -4.83 -14.30
C ARG A 166 11.78 -5.51 -14.88
N HIS A 167 10.86 -4.76 -15.47
CA HIS A 167 9.61 -5.26 -16.05
C HIS A 167 9.55 -5.13 -17.58
N ASP A 168 10.58 -4.62 -18.26
CA ASP A 168 10.54 -4.42 -19.71
C ASP A 168 10.23 -5.74 -20.45
N ALA A 169 10.86 -6.84 -20.04
CA ALA A 169 10.63 -8.15 -20.61
C ALA A 169 9.20 -8.67 -20.37
N VAL A 170 8.66 -8.50 -19.15
CA VAL A 170 7.32 -9.00 -18.86
C VAL A 170 6.22 -8.12 -19.46
N ILE A 171 6.45 -6.81 -19.57
CA ILE A 171 5.56 -5.91 -20.32
C ILE A 171 5.49 -6.33 -21.78
N ALA A 172 6.63 -6.63 -22.41
CA ALA A 172 6.66 -7.13 -23.79
C ALA A 172 5.94 -8.48 -23.92
N GLN A 173 6.14 -9.40 -22.97
CA GLN A 173 5.43 -10.69 -22.94
C GLN A 173 3.90 -10.49 -22.84
N LEU A 174 3.43 -9.64 -21.92
CA LEU A 174 2.01 -9.32 -21.77
C LEU A 174 1.42 -8.75 -23.07
N GLN A 175 2.11 -7.80 -23.70
CA GLN A 175 1.67 -7.21 -24.97
C GLN A 175 1.61 -8.24 -26.10
N GLN A 176 2.58 -9.17 -26.16
CA GLN A 176 2.59 -10.26 -27.15
C GLN A 176 1.44 -11.26 -26.95
N LEU A 177 1.03 -11.51 -25.70
CA LEU A 177 -0.15 -12.32 -25.37
C LEU A 177 -1.48 -11.61 -25.73
N GLY A 178 -1.43 -10.31 -26.04
CA GLY A 178 -2.58 -9.53 -26.48
C GLY A 178 -3.42 -8.94 -25.35
N VAL A 179 -2.99 -9.02 -24.08
CA VAL A 179 -3.66 -8.34 -22.97
C VAL A 179 -3.39 -6.82 -23.03
N ARG A 180 -4.26 -6.03 -22.40
CA ARG A 180 -4.05 -4.59 -22.23
C ARG A 180 -3.08 -4.38 -21.07
N VAL A 181 -2.07 -3.52 -21.24
CA VAL A 181 -1.06 -3.25 -20.20
C VAL A 181 -1.13 -1.80 -19.75
N PHE A 182 -1.44 -1.58 -18.47
CA PHE A 182 -1.38 -0.27 -17.82
C PHE A 182 -0.09 -0.17 -17.01
N ALA A 183 0.95 0.34 -17.66
CA ALA A 183 2.27 0.52 -17.05
C ALA A 183 2.32 1.83 -16.23
N ILE A 184 2.36 1.72 -14.90
CA ILE A 184 2.30 2.85 -13.96
C ILE A 184 3.67 3.25 -13.40
N PRO A 185 3.99 4.54 -13.22
CA PRO A 185 5.34 4.96 -12.86
C PRO A 185 5.78 4.55 -11.45
N ASP A 186 4.88 4.69 -10.48
CA ASP A 186 4.93 4.29 -9.06
C ASP A 186 3.47 3.99 -8.67
N GLY A 187 3.15 3.52 -7.45
CA GLY A 187 1.73 3.38 -7.08
C GLY A 187 1.14 1.98 -6.91
N ASP A 188 1.90 0.95 -6.54
CA ASP A 188 1.36 -0.42 -6.65
C ASP A 188 0.31 -0.79 -5.57
N VAL A 189 0.27 -0.08 -4.43
CA VAL A 189 -0.82 -0.24 -3.44
C VAL A 189 -2.15 0.25 -4.01
N ALA A 190 -2.21 1.48 -4.54
CA ALA A 190 -3.43 2.01 -5.14
C ALA A 190 -3.87 1.17 -6.34
N ALA A 191 -2.93 0.75 -7.18
CA ALA A 191 -3.20 -0.09 -8.34
C ALA A 191 -3.70 -1.49 -7.97
N SER A 192 -3.26 -2.05 -6.84
CA SER A 192 -3.79 -3.33 -6.36
C SER A 192 -5.30 -3.27 -6.08
N ILE A 193 -5.75 -2.16 -5.47
CA ILE A 193 -7.14 -1.95 -5.08
C ILE A 193 -8.05 -1.81 -6.30
N LEU A 194 -7.54 -1.29 -7.41
CA LEU A 194 -8.27 -1.15 -8.67
C LEU A 194 -8.81 -2.50 -9.18
N THR A 195 -8.12 -3.62 -8.92
CA THR A 195 -8.60 -4.97 -9.25
C THR A 195 -9.94 -5.33 -8.61
N CYS A 196 -10.30 -4.64 -7.53
CA CYS A 196 -11.52 -4.86 -6.77
C CYS A 196 -12.56 -3.73 -6.98
N MET A 197 -12.25 -2.71 -7.78
CA MET A 197 -13.15 -1.58 -8.02
C MET A 197 -14.00 -1.84 -9.27
N PRO A 198 -15.35 -1.76 -9.17
CA PRO A 198 -16.24 -2.07 -10.29
C PRO A 198 -16.11 -1.10 -11.47
N ASP A 199 -15.71 0.15 -11.19
CA ASP A 199 -15.57 1.20 -12.20
C ASP A 199 -14.15 1.26 -12.79
N SER A 200 -13.25 0.36 -12.38
CA SER A 200 -11.91 0.24 -12.95
C SER A 200 -11.87 -0.78 -14.07
N GLU A 201 -11.07 -0.52 -15.10
CA GLU A 201 -10.79 -1.49 -16.15
C GLU A 201 -9.71 -2.50 -15.75
N VAL A 202 -9.01 -2.30 -14.63
CA VAL A 202 -7.90 -3.14 -14.18
C VAL A 202 -8.44 -4.47 -13.63
N ASP A 203 -8.03 -5.59 -14.23
CA ASP A 203 -8.42 -6.93 -13.77
C ASP A 203 -7.33 -7.57 -12.89
N VAL A 204 -6.05 -7.29 -13.19
CA VAL A 204 -4.89 -7.94 -12.57
C VAL A 204 -3.81 -6.91 -12.26
N LEU A 205 -3.15 -7.03 -11.10
CA LEU A 205 -1.82 -6.44 -10.89
C LEU A 205 -0.77 -7.55 -10.91
N TYR A 206 0.28 -7.37 -11.71
CA TYR A 206 1.41 -8.27 -11.75
C TYR A 206 2.74 -7.51 -11.78
N GLY A 207 3.72 -8.00 -11.03
CA GLY A 207 5.12 -7.55 -11.13
C GLY A 207 5.81 -7.44 -9.77
N ILE A 208 7.01 -6.89 -9.77
CA ILE A 208 7.90 -6.77 -8.61
C ILE A 208 7.84 -5.35 -8.03
N GLY A 209 7.36 -5.24 -6.79
CA GLY A 209 7.28 -4.02 -6.00
C GLY A 209 7.88 -4.20 -4.60
N GLY A 210 7.70 -3.23 -3.71
CA GLY A 210 8.17 -3.36 -2.32
C GLY A 210 7.33 -4.37 -1.52
N ALA A 211 7.99 -5.14 -0.65
CA ALA A 211 7.33 -6.13 0.21
C ALA A 211 6.42 -5.49 1.28
N PRO A 212 6.81 -4.40 1.97
CA PRO A 212 5.93 -3.63 2.85
C PRO A 212 4.56 -3.28 2.21
N GLU A 213 4.61 -2.69 1.02
CA GLU A 213 3.45 -2.29 0.22
C GLU A 213 2.62 -3.52 -0.22
N GLY A 214 3.29 -4.66 -0.43
CA GLY A 214 2.65 -5.95 -0.68
C GLY A 214 1.80 -6.42 0.49
N VAL A 215 2.27 -6.25 1.74
CA VAL A 215 1.51 -6.61 2.94
C VAL A 215 0.30 -5.68 3.14
N VAL A 216 0.46 -4.38 2.88
CA VAL A 216 -0.66 -3.42 2.88
C VAL A 216 -1.71 -3.79 1.82
N SER A 217 -1.25 -4.14 0.61
CA SER A 217 -2.11 -4.62 -0.48
C SER A 217 -2.85 -5.91 -0.08
N ALA A 218 -2.16 -6.89 0.52
CA ALA A 218 -2.79 -8.11 1.00
C ALA A 218 -3.89 -7.83 2.04
N ALA A 219 -3.68 -6.86 2.94
CA ALA A 219 -4.66 -6.47 3.94
C ALA A 219 -5.98 -5.95 3.30
N VAL A 220 -5.87 -5.04 2.33
CA VAL A 220 -7.06 -4.48 1.65
C VAL A 220 -7.70 -5.46 0.66
N ILE A 221 -6.91 -6.26 -0.06
CA ILE A 221 -7.43 -7.29 -0.98
C ILE A 221 -8.20 -8.36 -0.21
N ARG A 222 -7.71 -8.78 0.96
CA ARG A 222 -8.46 -9.66 1.87
C ARG A 222 -9.77 -9.02 2.31
N ALA A 223 -9.75 -7.75 2.70
CA ALA A 223 -10.95 -7.02 3.12
C ALA A 223 -12.00 -6.86 2.01
N LEU A 224 -11.55 -6.86 0.74
CA LEU A 224 -12.38 -6.76 -0.46
C LEU A 224 -12.76 -8.11 -1.06
N ASP A 225 -12.31 -9.23 -0.46
CA ASP A 225 -12.55 -10.61 -0.92
C ASP A 225 -11.90 -10.95 -2.27
N GLY A 226 -10.79 -10.30 -2.62
CA GLY A 226 -9.95 -10.68 -3.75
C GLY A 226 -8.98 -11.82 -3.41
N ASP A 227 -7.94 -11.96 -4.24
CA ASP A 227 -6.84 -12.90 -4.00
C ASP A 227 -5.50 -12.27 -4.34
N MET A 228 -4.47 -12.69 -3.61
CA MET A 228 -3.11 -12.22 -3.82
C MET A 228 -2.12 -13.32 -3.47
N GLN A 229 -1.08 -13.42 -4.28
CA GLN A 229 0.13 -14.15 -3.95
C GLN A 229 1.34 -13.24 -4.04
N GLY A 230 2.29 -13.48 -3.13
CA GLY A 230 3.56 -12.75 -3.04
C GLY A 230 4.74 -13.70 -3.10
N ARG A 231 5.89 -13.27 -3.60
CA ARG A 231 7.16 -14.00 -3.49
C ARG A 231 8.28 -13.02 -3.18
N LEU A 232 8.93 -13.17 -2.03
CA LEU A 232 10.02 -12.30 -1.61
C LEU A 232 11.28 -12.53 -2.46
N LEU A 233 11.86 -11.45 -2.99
CA LEU A 233 13.03 -11.47 -3.86
C LEU A 233 14.12 -10.56 -3.31
N ALA A 234 15.31 -11.12 -3.10
CA ALA A 234 16.46 -10.33 -2.67
C ALA A 234 16.90 -9.33 -3.76
N ARG A 235 17.42 -8.18 -3.34
CA ARG A 235 17.72 -7.03 -4.20
C ARG A 235 18.57 -7.39 -5.42
N HIS A 236 19.60 -8.19 -5.25
CA HIS A 236 20.49 -8.61 -6.35
C HIS A 236 19.78 -9.45 -7.43
N HIS A 237 18.68 -10.14 -7.10
CA HIS A 237 17.85 -10.85 -8.09
C HIS A 237 16.96 -9.90 -8.88
N VAL A 238 16.74 -8.67 -8.40
CA VAL A 238 15.80 -7.70 -8.99
C VAL A 238 16.53 -6.53 -9.68
N LYS A 239 17.69 -6.12 -9.13
CA LYS A 239 18.46 -4.95 -9.55
C LYS A 239 19.79 -5.30 -10.24
N GLY A 240 20.08 -6.59 -10.40
CA GLY A 240 21.34 -7.09 -10.91
C GLY A 240 22.40 -7.26 -9.82
N ASP A 241 23.41 -8.07 -10.13
CA ASP A 241 24.39 -8.58 -9.16
C ASP A 241 25.64 -7.70 -9.01
N SER A 242 25.44 -6.42 -8.67
CA SER A 242 26.54 -5.55 -8.23
C SER A 242 26.94 -5.88 -6.80
N GLU A 243 28.17 -5.54 -6.39
CA GLU A 243 28.65 -5.74 -5.01
C GLU A 243 27.72 -5.11 -3.96
N GLU A 244 27.22 -3.89 -4.24
CA GLU A 244 26.27 -3.20 -3.37
C GLU A 244 24.93 -3.94 -3.27
N ASN A 245 24.34 -4.33 -4.40
CA ASN A 245 23.06 -5.05 -4.42
C ASN A 245 23.17 -6.44 -3.79
N ARG A 246 24.31 -7.12 -3.99
CA ARG A 246 24.64 -8.39 -3.35
C ARG A 246 24.67 -8.24 -1.84
N ARG A 247 25.44 -7.28 -1.32
CA ARG A 247 25.53 -6.99 0.12
C ARG A 247 24.16 -6.71 0.73
N ILE A 248 23.36 -5.83 0.11
CA ILE A 248 22.01 -5.52 0.59
C ILE A 248 21.13 -6.77 0.55
N GLY A 249 21.13 -7.51 -0.55
CA GLY A 249 20.31 -8.71 -0.68
C GLY A 249 20.70 -9.85 0.25
N GLU A 250 21.98 -10.04 0.59
CA GLU A 250 22.37 -11.01 1.62
C GLU A 250 21.86 -10.59 3.01
N ASN A 251 21.86 -9.28 3.31
CA ASN A 251 21.27 -8.76 4.55
C ASN A 251 19.74 -8.99 4.59
N GLU A 252 19.04 -8.75 3.47
CA GLU A 252 17.60 -9.06 3.34
C GLU A 252 17.32 -10.56 3.57
N LEU A 253 18.13 -11.46 2.98
CA LEU A 253 18.02 -12.91 3.19
C LEU A 253 18.30 -13.34 4.63
N ALA A 254 19.28 -12.71 5.29
CA ALA A 254 19.56 -12.94 6.71
C ALA A 254 18.39 -12.49 7.59
N ARG A 255 17.77 -11.33 7.29
CA ARG A 255 16.57 -10.84 7.99
C ARG A 255 15.39 -11.79 7.82
N CYS A 256 15.13 -12.27 6.60
CA CYS A 256 14.12 -13.32 6.34
C CYS A 256 14.30 -14.52 7.29
N LYS A 257 15.53 -15.05 7.42
CA LYS A 257 15.83 -16.18 8.33
C LYS A 257 15.53 -15.85 9.79
N THR A 258 15.93 -14.68 10.28
CA THR A 258 15.66 -14.24 11.65
C THR A 258 14.16 -14.09 11.92
N MET A 259 13.39 -13.68 10.92
CA MET A 259 11.93 -13.54 10.98
C MET A 259 11.17 -14.85 10.74
N GLY A 260 11.87 -15.95 10.44
CA GLY A 260 11.26 -17.26 10.14
C GLY A 260 10.57 -17.32 8.78
N ILE A 261 11.03 -16.52 7.81
CA ILE A 261 10.46 -16.40 6.47
C ILE A 261 11.41 -17.03 5.44
N GLU A 262 10.86 -17.81 4.53
CA GLU A 262 11.60 -18.41 3.42
C GLU A 262 11.48 -17.53 2.17
N ALA A 263 12.55 -16.82 1.81
CA ALA A 263 12.59 -16.02 0.59
C ALA A 263 12.51 -16.93 -0.66
N GLY A 264 11.86 -16.46 -1.73
CA GLY A 264 11.61 -17.24 -2.94
C GLY A 264 10.41 -18.19 -2.87
N LYS A 265 9.90 -18.50 -1.67
CA LYS A 265 8.64 -19.24 -1.51
C LYS A 265 7.44 -18.35 -1.83
N VAL A 266 6.43 -18.93 -2.47
CA VAL A 266 5.13 -18.27 -2.68
C VAL A 266 4.40 -18.16 -1.34
N LEU A 267 3.99 -16.94 -1.01
CA LEU A 267 3.18 -16.55 0.12
C LEU A 267 1.74 -16.35 -0.37
N ARG A 268 0.79 -17.03 0.26
CA ARG A 268 -0.63 -16.87 0.00
C ARG A 268 -1.20 -15.68 0.76
N LEU A 269 -2.35 -15.18 0.32
CA LEU A 269 -3.05 -14.05 0.93
C LEU A 269 -3.21 -14.19 2.46
N ASP A 270 -3.58 -15.39 2.92
CA ASP A 270 -3.80 -15.70 4.34
C ASP A 270 -2.51 -15.79 5.17
N GLU A 271 -1.33 -15.90 4.52
CA GLU A 271 -0.02 -15.83 5.17
C GLU A 271 0.44 -14.36 5.35
N MET A 272 0.00 -13.47 4.47
CA MET A 272 0.33 -12.04 4.46
C MET A 272 -0.63 -11.19 5.29
N ALA A 273 -1.92 -11.48 5.22
CA ALA A 273 -2.98 -10.86 6.02
C ALA A 273 -3.86 -11.96 6.61
N ARG A 274 -3.75 -12.21 7.93
CA ARG A 274 -4.25 -13.43 8.60
C ARG A 274 -5.68 -13.32 9.14
N SER A 275 -6.27 -12.12 9.19
CA SER A 275 -7.60 -11.88 9.75
C SER A 275 -8.47 -11.03 8.83
N ASP A 276 -9.79 -11.24 8.87
CA ASP A 276 -10.77 -10.39 8.18
C ASP A 276 -11.07 -9.11 8.97
N ASN A 277 -10.62 -9.04 10.23
CA ASN A 277 -10.77 -7.86 11.07
C ASN A 277 -9.68 -6.82 10.75
N VAL A 278 -9.70 -6.38 9.49
CA VAL A 278 -8.82 -5.34 8.94
C VAL A 278 -9.62 -4.06 8.71
N VAL A 279 -9.01 -2.93 9.06
CA VAL A 279 -9.44 -1.61 8.61
C VAL A 279 -8.34 -1.03 7.74
N PHE A 280 -8.70 -0.65 6.51
CA PHE A 280 -7.81 0.03 5.57
C PHE A 280 -8.30 1.46 5.37
N SER A 281 -7.38 2.43 5.40
CA SER A 281 -7.65 3.82 5.10
C SER A 281 -6.63 4.34 4.09
N ALA A 282 -7.09 5.11 3.12
CA ALA A 282 -6.26 5.78 2.13
C ALA A 282 -6.82 7.16 1.80
N THR A 283 -6.01 8.20 1.84
CA THR A 283 -6.43 9.57 1.48
C THR A 283 -5.57 10.11 0.33
N GLY A 284 -6.20 10.61 -0.73
CA GLY A 284 -5.50 11.13 -1.90
C GLY A 284 -4.74 12.42 -1.60
N ILE A 285 -3.46 12.47 -1.99
CA ILE A 285 -2.63 13.68 -1.97
C ILE A 285 -2.78 14.40 -3.30
N THR A 286 -2.58 13.68 -4.40
CA THR A 286 -2.81 14.15 -5.76
C THR A 286 -3.92 13.34 -6.43
N LYS A 287 -4.55 13.92 -7.46
CA LYS A 287 -5.61 13.22 -8.19
C LYS A 287 -5.05 11.93 -8.77
N GLY A 288 -5.75 10.83 -8.54
CA GLY A 288 -5.39 9.51 -9.03
C GLY A 288 -6.59 8.75 -9.58
N ASP A 289 -6.32 7.52 -9.99
CA ASP A 289 -7.33 6.60 -10.52
C ASP A 289 -8.28 6.09 -9.43
N LEU A 290 -7.79 6.01 -8.18
CA LEU A 290 -8.58 5.55 -7.03
C LEU A 290 -9.26 6.69 -6.26
N LEU A 291 -8.56 7.81 -6.03
CA LEU A 291 -8.97 8.91 -5.16
C LEU A 291 -8.69 10.27 -5.79
N ASP A 292 -9.57 11.23 -5.53
CA ASP A 292 -9.33 12.64 -5.77
C ASP A 292 -8.23 13.18 -4.83
N GLY A 293 -7.43 14.11 -5.36
CA GLY A 293 -6.38 14.77 -4.61
C GLY A 293 -6.88 15.94 -3.77
N ILE A 294 -6.00 16.46 -2.92
CA ILE A 294 -6.31 17.62 -2.10
C ILE A 294 -6.49 18.87 -2.96
N THR A 295 -7.52 19.65 -2.65
CA THR A 295 -7.67 21.04 -3.13
C THR A 295 -7.63 22.00 -1.95
N ARG A 296 -7.02 23.18 -2.13
CA ARG A 296 -6.95 24.21 -1.08
C ARG A 296 -7.36 25.56 -1.64
N LYS A 297 -8.26 26.26 -0.94
CA LYS A 297 -8.67 27.64 -1.20
C LYS A 297 -8.56 28.45 0.09
N GLY A 298 -7.49 29.24 0.19
CA GLY A 298 -7.15 29.96 1.41
C GLY A 298 -6.94 28.99 2.58
N ASN A 299 -7.76 29.13 3.61
CA ASN A 299 -7.69 28.32 4.82
C ASN A 299 -8.63 27.08 4.79
N MET A 300 -9.35 26.85 3.68
CA MET A 300 -10.15 25.65 3.50
C MET A 300 -9.42 24.66 2.59
N ALA A 301 -9.41 23.38 2.95
CA ALA A 301 -8.96 22.28 2.09
C ALA A 301 -10.02 21.19 1.97
N THR A 302 -9.97 20.41 0.90
CA THR A 302 -10.80 19.21 0.71
C THR A 302 -9.92 17.97 0.59
N THR A 303 -10.40 16.84 1.10
CA THR A 303 -9.79 15.52 0.91
C THR A 303 -10.84 14.51 0.45
N GLU A 304 -10.43 13.47 -0.26
CA GLU A 304 -11.20 12.24 -0.45
C GLU A 304 -10.46 11.07 0.21
N THR A 305 -11.16 10.30 1.05
CA THR A 305 -10.63 9.15 1.76
C THR A 305 -11.40 7.88 1.44
N LEU A 306 -10.71 6.82 1.05
CA LEU A 306 -11.24 5.46 0.95
C LEU A 306 -11.07 4.76 2.30
N LEU A 307 -12.17 4.33 2.91
CA LEU A 307 -12.18 3.61 4.18
C LEU A 307 -12.90 2.26 4.01
N ILE A 308 -12.16 1.18 4.21
CA ILE A 308 -12.63 -0.19 4.02
C ILE A 308 -12.54 -0.96 5.33
N ARG A 309 -13.57 -1.74 5.64
CA ARG A 309 -13.59 -2.64 6.81
C ARG A 309 -13.90 -4.07 6.38
N GLY A 310 -12.94 -4.98 6.54
CA GLY A 310 -13.06 -6.37 6.10
C GLY A 310 -14.29 -7.08 6.68
N LYS A 311 -14.52 -6.98 8.00
CA LYS A 311 -15.67 -7.61 8.67
C LYS A 311 -17.04 -7.22 8.09
N SER A 312 -17.20 -5.99 7.59
CA SER A 312 -18.48 -5.54 7.00
C SER A 312 -18.46 -5.49 5.48
N ARG A 313 -17.27 -5.67 4.86
CA ARG A 313 -17.00 -5.42 3.44
C ARG A 313 -17.55 -4.08 2.93
N THR A 314 -17.72 -3.11 3.83
CA THR A 314 -18.24 -1.80 3.47
C THR A 314 -17.08 -0.96 3.00
N ILE A 315 -17.20 -0.47 1.77
CA ILE A 315 -16.32 0.51 1.15
C ILE A 315 -16.97 1.88 1.36
N ARG A 316 -16.23 2.84 1.91
CA ARG A 316 -16.69 4.22 2.06
C ARG A 316 -15.74 5.14 1.33
N ARG A 317 -16.28 6.03 0.51
CA ARG A 317 -15.60 7.24 0.04
C ARG A 317 -16.08 8.39 0.93
N ILE A 318 -15.16 9.06 1.60
CA ILE A 318 -15.43 10.15 2.54
C ILE A 318 -14.86 11.41 1.93
N GLN A 319 -15.74 12.37 1.62
CA GLN A 319 -15.35 13.71 1.19
C GLN A 319 -15.41 14.64 2.40
N SER A 320 -14.28 15.25 2.74
CA SER A 320 -14.13 16.08 3.93
C SER A 320 -13.76 17.51 3.52
N ILE A 321 -14.34 18.51 4.21
CA ILE A 321 -13.92 19.93 4.13
C ILE A 321 -13.26 20.30 5.44
N HIS A 322 -12.05 20.85 5.36
CA HIS A 322 -11.18 21.14 6.49
C HIS A 322 -10.97 22.64 6.62
N TYR A 323 -11.32 23.21 7.76
CA TYR A 323 -10.84 24.54 8.18
C TYR A 323 -9.49 24.34 8.89
N LEU A 324 -8.39 24.70 8.22
CA LEU A 324 -7.04 24.29 8.66
C LEU A 324 -6.62 24.98 9.97
N ASP A 325 -6.94 26.26 10.14
CA ASP A 325 -6.77 27.04 11.38
C ASP A 325 -7.51 26.50 12.62
N ARG A 326 -8.45 25.56 12.44
CA ARG A 326 -9.20 24.91 13.53
C ARG A 326 -8.70 23.50 13.85
N LYS A 327 -7.68 23.01 13.14
CA LYS A 327 -7.07 21.70 13.44
C LYS A 327 -6.23 21.78 14.72
N ASP A 328 -5.86 20.62 15.24
CA ASP A 328 -4.98 20.53 16.42
C ASP A 328 -3.68 21.33 16.20
N PRO A 329 -3.22 22.15 17.15
CA PRO A 329 -1.97 22.92 17.03
C PRO A 329 -0.76 22.08 16.61
N ASP A 330 -0.65 20.84 17.09
CA ASP A 330 0.46 19.95 16.76
C ASP A 330 0.39 19.47 15.31
N ILE A 331 -0.79 19.47 14.70
CA ILE A 331 -0.99 19.19 13.26
C ILE A 331 -0.80 20.45 12.43
N GLN A 332 -1.22 21.62 12.93
CA GLN A 332 -1.15 22.90 12.20
C GLN A 332 0.25 23.21 11.69
N GLN A 333 1.30 22.92 12.47
CA GLN A 333 2.70 23.12 12.07
C GLN A 333 3.09 22.37 10.78
N HIS A 334 2.42 21.24 10.51
CA HIS A 334 2.69 20.39 9.35
C HIS A 334 1.80 20.73 8.14
N ILE A 335 0.59 21.26 8.34
CA ILE A 335 -0.40 21.43 7.27
C ILE A 335 -0.60 22.88 6.80
N LEU A 336 -0.21 23.90 7.59
CA LEU A 336 -0.42 25.31 7.23
C LEU A 336 0.61 25.84 6.24
#